data_AF-A0A6B2CI85-F1
#
_entry.id   AF-A0A6B2CI85-F1
#
_cell.length_a   1.000
_cell.length_b   1.000
_cell.length_c   1.000
_cell.angle_alpha   90.00
_cell.angle_beta   90.00
_cell.angle_gamma   90.00
#
_symmetry.space_group_name_H-M   'P 1'
#
loop_
_entity.id
_entity.type
_entity.pdbx_description
1 polymer ?
#
loop_
_entity_poly.entity_id
_entity_poly.type
_entity_poly.pdbx_seq_one_letter_code
_entity_poly.pdbx_strand_id
1 'polypeptide(L)'
;MSSVDMWGYVKLGNVVSVAAAVLILVVLFGVALMGLQAIFAQWALAIMWVLWLMGIVAYVFYASARLRVRALMVYAAPAALAITLIGLVLLTIHSFLGADLIVLGYFLEPIAGVSLYLTLLGIEGRLIKAATHVFFWGAVVFTVGLPIILVKDPYISIMGDLIKLIGLVILIMFK
;
A
#
# COMPACT_ATOMS: atom_id res chain seq x y z
N MET A 1 9.54 0.16 -25.70
CA MET A 1 9.93 -0.44 -24.41
C MET A 1 9.84 -1.93 -24.56
N SER A 2 10.95 -2.60 -24.29
CA SER A 2 11.07 -4.04 -24.27
C SER A 2 10.36 -4.61 -23.02
N SER A 3 10.13 -5.92 -22.97
CA SER A 3 9.67 -6.61 -21.76
C SER A 3 10.61 -6.42 -20.57
N VAL A 4 11.90 -6.15 -20.83
CA VAL A 4 12.93 -5.90 -19.83
C VAL A 4 12.69 -4.56 -19.11
N ASP A 5 12.26 -3.53 -19.84
CA ASP A 5 11.99 -2.21 -19.25
C ASP A 5 10.79 -2.27 -18.29
N MET A 6 9.73 -2.99 -18.68
CA MET A 6 8.52 -3.19 -17.88
C MET A 6 8.84 -3.82 -16.52
N TRP A 7 9.65 -4.88 -16.52
CA TRP A 7 9.99 -5.62 -15.31
C TRP A 7 10.83 -4.79 -14.34
N GLY A 8 11.78 -4.02 -14.87
CA GLY A 8 12.57 -3.08 -14.07
C GLY A 8 11.69 -2.11 -13.28
N TYR A 9 10.69 -1.51 -13.93
CA TYR A 9 9.76 -0.61 -13.26
C TYR A 9 8.87 -1.29 -12.21
N VAL A 10 8.32 -2.48 -12.52
CA VAL A 10 7.53 -3.24 -11.54
C VAL A 10 8.37 -3.57 -10.29
N LYS A 11 9.60 -4.03 -10.50
CA LYS A 11 10.50 -4.39 -9.41
C LYS A 11 10.84 -3.19 -8.53
N LEU A 12 11.15 -2.04 -9.12
CA LEU A 12 11.41 -0.81 -8.37
C LEU A 12 10.18 -0.36 -7.56
N GLY A 13 8.99 -0.40 -8.15
CA GLY A 13 7.75 -0.12 -7.43
C GLY A 13 7.52 -1.07 -6.25
N ASN A 14 7.81 -2.36 -6.43
CA ASN A 14 7.69 -3.36 -5.36
C ASN A 14 8.71 -3.15 -4.24
N VAL A 15 9.95 -2.74 -4.55
CA VAL A 15 10.97 -2.41 -3.54
C VAL A 15 10.50 -1.24 -2.66
N VAL A 16 9.97 -0.19 -3.27
CA VAL A 16 9.40 0.95 -2.54
C VAL A 16 8.23 0.47 -1.67
N SER A 17 7.36 -0.39 -2.21
CA SER A 17 6.20 -0.94 -1.49
C SER A 17 6.59 -1.83 -0.30
N VAL A 18 7.71 -2.58 -0.39
CA VAL A 18 8.27 -3.35 0.74
C VAL A 18 8.71 -2.42 1.85
N ALA A 19 9.48 -1.38 1.52
CA ALA A 19 9.93 -0.41 2.52
C ALA A 19 8.73 0.32 3.17
N ALA A 20 7.69 0.64 2.38
CA ALA A 20 6.46 1.23 2.88
C ALA A 20 5.72 0.29 3.84
N ALA A 21 5.58 -1.00 3.50
CA ALA A 21 4.94 -1.98 4.39
C ALA A 21 5.65 -2.09 5.74
N VAL A 22 6.99 -2.08 5.78
CA VAL A 22 7.73 -2.07 7.05
C VAL A 22 7.39 -0.84 7.90
N LEU A 23 7.29 0.34 7.28
CA LEU A 23 6.91 1.58 7.97
C LEU A 23 5.43 1.58 8.41
N ILE A 24 4.53 0.99 7.63
CA ILE A 24 3.12 0.80 8.00
C ILE A 24 3.03 -0.05 9.27
N LEU A 25 3.77 -1.16 9.36
CA LEU A 25 3.82 -1.99 10.57
C LEU A 25 4.25 -1.18 11.80
N VAL A 26 5.24 -0.29 11.68
CA VAL A 26 5.66 0.57 12.80
C VAL A 26 4.51 1.42 13.32
N VAL A 27 3.74 2.06 12.42
CA VAL A 27 2.57 2.86 12.80
C VAL A 27 1.48 1.98 13.42
N LEU A 28 1.16 0.84 12.81
CA LEU A 28 0.13 -0.07 13.30
C LEU A 28 0.47 -0.66 14.67
N PHE A 29 1.73 -1.03 14.91
CA PHE A 29 2.18 -1.49 16.23
C PHE A 29 2.12 -0.36 17.27
N GLY A 30 2.48 0.87 16.91
CA GLY A 30 2.30 2.00 17.83
C GLY A 30 0.84 2.25 18.18
N VAL A 31 -0.09 2.09 17.23
CA VAL A 31 -1.54 2.11 17.50
C VAL A 31 -1.97 0.95 18.40
N ALA A 32 -1.42 -0.25 18.21
CA ALA A 32 -1.73 -1.40 19.06
C ALA A 32 -1.25 -1.21 20.52
N LEU A 33 -0.11 -0.55 20.72
CA LEU A 33 0.49 -0.36 22.04
C LEU A 33 -0.05 0.87 22.79
N MET A 34 -0.28 1.97 22.07
CA MET A 34 -0.65 3.27 22.67
C MET A 34 -2.10 3.67 22.37
N GLY A 35 -2.85 2.82 21.66
CA GLY A 35 -4.21 3.08 21.21
C GLY A 35 -4.29 4.02 20.02
N LEU A 36 -5.52 4.34 19.60
CA LEU A 36 -5.79 5.12 18.40
C LEU A 36 -5.18 6.53 18.43
N GLN A 37 -4.93 7.09 19.62
CA GLN A 37 -4.29 8.40 19.77
C GLN A 37 -2.85 8.44 19.21
N ALA A 38 -2.22 7.28 19.03
CA ALA A 38 -0.89 7.18 18.42
C ALA A 38 -0.83 7.82 17.02
N ILE A 39 -1.93 7.85 16.27
CA ILE A 39 -1.97 8.44 14.92
C ILE A 39 -1.71 9.96 14.93
N PHE A 40 -1.90 10.63 16.07
CA PHE A 40 -1.60 12.06 16.24
C PHE A 40 -0.20 12.31 16.79
N ALA A 41 0.52 11.26 17.19
CA ALA A 41 1.87 11.42 17.69
C ALA A 41 2.80 11.90 16.57
N GLN A 42 3.70 12.83 16.89
CA GLN A 42 4.60 13.45 15.90
C GLN A 42 5.43 12.42 15.12
N TRP A 43 5.88 11.36 15.78
CA TRP A 43 6.63 10.28 15.12
C TRP A 43 5.75 9.52 14.12
N ALA A 44 4.47 9.28 14.42
CA ALA A 44 3.54 8.57 13.54
C ALA A 44 3.17 9.45 12.34
N LEU A 45 2.88 10.73 12.58
CA LEU A 45 2.63 11.72 11.53
C LEU A 45 3.83 11.83 10.58
N ALA A 46 5.06 11.89 11.11
CA ALA A 46 6.26 11.93 10.29
C ALA A 46 6.39 10.68 9.39
N ILE A 47 6.15 9.48 9.94
CA ILE A 47 6.15 8.24 9.15
C ILE A 47 5.06 8.27 8.09
N MET A 48 3.85 8.71 8.42
CA MET A 48 2.72 8.76 7.48
C MET A 48 2.96 9.75 6.32
N TRP A 49 3.61 10.88 6.57
CA TRP A 49 4.07 11.79 5.51
C TRP A 49 5.12 11.13 4.60
N VAL A 50 6.07 10.40 5.17
CA VAL A 50 7.05 9.62 4.40
C VAL A 50 6.35 8.55 3.55
N LEU A 51 5.39 7.82 4.12
CA LEU A 51 4.59 6.82 3.42
C LEU A 51 3.86 7.42 2.21
N TRP A 52 3.28 8.61 2.36
CA TRP A 52 2.62 9.29 1.25
C TRP A 52 3.58 9.66 0.11
N LEU A 53 4.78 10.18 0.44
CA LEU A 53 5.82 10.43 -0.56
C LEU A 53 6.27 9.13 -1.24
N MET A 54 6.43 8.04 -0.49
CA MET A 54 6.75 6.73 -1.05
C MET A 54 5.63 6.21 -1.97
N GLY A 55 4.37 6.49 -1.64
CA GLY A 55 3.22 6.21 -2.50
C GLY A 55 3.33 6.88 -3.86
N ILE A 56 3.77 8.14 -3.92
CA ILE A 56 4.04 8.84 -5.18
C ILE A 56 5.15 8.13 -5.96
N VAL A 57 6.27 7.81 -5.31
CA VAL A 57 7.40 7.15 -5.97
C VAL A 57 7.00 5.78 -6.53
N ALA A 58 6.28 4.96 -5.76
CA ALA A 58 5.75 3.68 -6.21
C ALA A 58 4.79 3.85 -7.39
N TYR A 59 3.89 4.83 -7.32
CA TYR A 59 2.98 5.16 -8.42
C TYR A 59 3.72 5.51 -9.71
N VAL A 60 4.76 6.36 -9.66
CA VAL A 60 5.55 6.73 -10.84
C VAL A 60 6.14 5.50 -11.53
N PHE A 61 6.70 4.56 -10.75
CA PHE A 61 7.22 3.32 -11.31
C PHE A 61 6.11 2.45 -11.91
N TYR A 62 5.00 2.23 -11.20
CA TYR A 62 3.91 1.39 -11.70
C TYR A 62 3.18 1.99 -12.90
N ALA A 63 2.95 3.29 -12.94
CA ALA A 63 2.33 3.99 -14.07
C ALA A 63 3.19 3.93 -15.34
N SER A 64 4.52 3.82 -15.16
CA SER A 64 5.51 3.62 -16.23
C SER A 64 5.59 2.18 -16.72
N ALA A 65 5.14 1.21 -15.91
CA ALA A 65 5.29 -0.23 -16.14
C ALA A 65 4.29 -0.87 -17.13
N ARG A 66 3.64 -0.12 -18.04
CA ARG A 66 2.69 -0.63 -19.06
C ARG A 66 1.77 -1.78 -18.59
N LEU A 67 1.23 -1.66 -17.37
CA LEU A 67 0.45 -2.71 -16.73
C LEU A 67 -0.83 -3.06 -17.51
N ARG A 68 -1.32 -4.29 -17.34
CA ARG A 68 -2.66 -4.69 -17.78
C ARG A 68 -3.71 -3.83 -17.07
N VAL A 69 -4.78 -3.48 -17.80
CA VAL A 69 -5.86 -2.61 -17.29
C VAL A 69 -5.29 -1.31 -16.68
N ARG A 70 -4.30 -0.69 -17.35
CA ARG A 70 -3.54 0.48 -16.88
C ARG A 70 -4.40 1.62 -16.33
N ALA A 71 -5.63 1.77 -16.82
CA ALA A 71 -6.59 2.76 -16.35
C ALA A 71 -6.80 2.71 -14.83
N LEU A 72 -6.85 1.52 -14.21
CA LEU A 72 -7.03 1.43 -12.76
C LEU A 72 -5.84 2.05 -12.01
N MET A 73 -4.60 1.72 -12.41
CA MET A 73 -3.41 2.35 -11.85
C MET A 73 -3.38 3.88 -12.08
N VAL A 74 -3.74 4.34 -13.27
CA VAL A 74 -3.64 5.77 -13.65
C VAL A 74 -4.73 6.64 -13.02
N TYR A 75 -5.88 6.08 -12.66
CA TYR A 75 -6.97 6.85 -12.04
C TYR A 75 -7.12 6.59 -10.55
N ALA A 76 -7.11 5.32 -10.12
CA ALA A 76 -7.34 4.98 -8.71
C ALA A 76 -6.16 5.39 -7.82
N ALA A 77 -4.91 5.20 -8.26
CA ALA A 77 -3.75 5.57 -7.44
C ALA A 77 -3.62 7.09 -7.23
N PRO A 78 -3.76 7.97 -8.25
CA PRO A 78 -3.78 9.40 -8.01
C PRO A 78 -4.96 9.86 -7.14
N ALA A 79 -6.13 9.26 -7.30
CA ALA A 79 -7.26 9.54 -6.42
C ALA A 79 -6.96 9.13 -4.96
N ALA A 80 -6.35 7.96 -4.73
CA ALA A 80 -5.88 7.53 -3.41
C ALA A 80 -4.90 8.53 -2.80
N LEU A 81 -3.89 8.96 -3.58
CA LEU A 81 -2.88 9.94 -3.14
C LEU A 81 -3.50 11.30 -2.82
N ALA A 82 -4.48 11.76 -3.60
CA ALA A 82 -5.16 13.02 -3.35
C ALA A 82 -6.01 12.97 -2.07
N ILE A 83 -6.80 11.90 -1.89
CA ILE A 83 -7.64 11.72 -0.70
C ILE A 83 -6.77 11.57 0.56
N THR A 84 -5.72 10.75 0.51
CA THR A 84 -4.79 10.56 1.65
C THR A 84 -4.01 11.84 1.96
N LEU A 85 -3.67 12.67 0.98
CA LEU A 85 -3.05 13.99 1.23
C LEU A 85 -3.96 14.88 2.07
N ILE A 86 -5.23 15.00 1.68
CA ILE A 86 -6.22 15.78 2.44
C ILE A 86 -6.35 15.19 3.85
N GLY A 87 -6.41 13.85 3.95
CA GLY A 87 -6.43 13.15 5.21
C GLY A 87 -5.23 13.47 6.12
N LEU A 88 -4.01 13.46 5.58
CA LEU A 88 -2.78 13.77 6.32
C LEU A 88 -2.70 15.22 6.78
N VAL A 89 -3.13 16.16 5.95
CA VAL A 89 -3.23 17.58 6.34
C VAL A 89 -4.19 17.74 7.51
N LEU A 90 -5.38 17.13 7.43
CA LEU A 90 -6.36 17.15 8.51
C LEU A 90 -5.84 16.48 9.79
N LEU A 91 -5.15 15.35 9.66
CA LEU A 91 -4.59 14.64 10.80
C LEU A 91 -3.48 15.44 11.49
N THR A 92 -2.68 16.18 10.71
CA THR A 92 -1.61 17.07 11.22
C THR A 92 -2.18 18.21 12.07
N ILE A 93 -3.37 18.72 11.72
CA ILE A 93 -4.10 19.70 12.55
C ILE A 93 -5.00 19.04 13.61
N HIS A 94 -4.74 17.76 13.93
CA HIS A 94 -5.44 16.98 14.95
C HIS A 94 -6.94 16.76 14.69
N SER A 95 -7.36 16.82 13.42
CA SER A 95 -8.73 16.48 13.03
C SER A 95 -8.87 14.99 12.77
N PHE A 96 -9.75 14.33 13.50
CA PHE A 96 -10.00 12.90 13.35
C PHE A 96 -10.58 12.52 11.98
N LEU A 97 -11.28 13.45 11.31
CA LEU A 97 -11.73 13.29 9.91
C LEU A 97 -10.55 12.94 8.97
N GLY A 98 -9.33 13.35 9.33
CA GLY A 98 -8.12 12.96 8.62
C GLY A 98 -7.92 11.45 8.55
N ALA A 99 -8.22 10.73 9.65
CA ALA A 99 -8.12 9.28 9.71
C ALA A 99 -9.14 8.61 8.78
N ASP A 100 -10.39 9.09 8.80
CA ASP A 100 -11.45 8.56 7.93
C ASP A 100 -11.10 8.72 6.44
N LEU A 101 -10.53 9.87 6.06
CA LEU A 101 -10.06 10.10 4.69
C LEU A 101 -8.87 9.21 4.33
N ILE A 102 -7.92 9.00 5.23
CA ILE A 102 -6.81 8.07 4.98
C ILE A 102 -7.35 6.67 4.71
N VAL A 103 -8.26 6.17 5.56
CA VAL A 103 -8.93 4.87 5.36
C VAL A 103 -9.62 4.80 4.00
N LEU A 104 -10.40 5.83 3.65
CA LEU A 104 -11.08 5.92 2.35
C LEU A 104 -10.09 5.88 1.17
N GLY A 105 -8.98 6.62 1.27
CA GLY A 105 -7.94 6.62 0.24
C GLY A 105 -7.30 5.24 0.07
N TYR A 106 -7.03 4.52 1.16
CA TYR A 106 -6.49 3.16 1.12
C TYR A 106 -7.41 2.16 0.41
N PHE A 107 -8.75 2.34 0.42
CA PHE A 107 -9.67 1.48 -0.36
C PHE A 107 -9.43 1.53 -1.87
N LEU A 108 -8.83 2.61 -2.38
CA LEU A 108 -8.47 2.74 -3.78
C LEU A 108 -7.15 2.02 -4.13
N GLU A 109 -6.32 1.67 -3.14
CA GLU A 109 -5.05 0.99 -3.38
C GLU A 109 -5.24 -0.43 -3.94
N PRO A 110 -6.09 -1.33 -3.37
CA PRO A 110 -6.35 -2.63 -3.99
C PRO A 110 -6.96 -2.50 -5.38
N ILE A 111 -7.77 -1.47 -5.64
CA ILE A 111 -8.35 -1.21 -6.97
C ILE A 111 -7.23 -0.91 -7.98
N ALA A 112 -6.30 -0.01 -7.65
CA ALA A 112 -5.11 0.22 -8.47
C ALA A 112 -4.25 -1.06 -8.60
N GLY A 113 -4.14 -1.81 -7.49
CA GLY A 113 -3.41 -3.07 -7.39
C GLY A 113 -3.91 -4.17 -8.32
N VAL A 114 -5.17 -4.13 -8.78
CA VAL A 114 -5.70 -5.07 -9.78
C VAL A 114 -4.88 -5.03 -11.07
N SER A 115 -4.43 -3.85 -11.52
CA SER A 115 -3.57 -3.74 -12.70
C SER A 115 -2.26 -4.52 -12.53
N LEU A 116 -1.63 -4.38 -11.36
CA LEU A 116 -0.39 -5.06 -11.03
C LEU A 116 -0.62 -6.57 -10.90
N TYR A 117 -1.68 -6.97 -10.19
CA TYR A 117 -2.09 -8.35 -9.98
C TYR A 117 -2.31 -9.09 -11.31
N LEU A 118 -3.11 -8.53 -12.23
CA LEU A 118 -3.36 -9.15 -13.53
C LEU A 118 -2.12 -9.22 -14.41
N THR A 119 -1.22 -8.24 -14.29
CA THR A 119 0.06 -8.24 -15.01
C THR A 119 0.95 -9.36 -14.52
N LEU A 120 1.14 -9.47 -13.20
CA LEU A 120 1.99 -10.49 -12.58
C LEU A 120 1.44 -11.91 -12.73
N LEU A 121 0.12 -12.10 -12.69
CA LEU A 121 -0.51 -13.40 -12.98
C LEU A 121 -0.31 -13.88 -14.42
N GLY A 122 -0.05 -12.94 -15.35
CA GLY A 122 0.28 -13.26 -16.73
C GLY A 122 1.68 -13.84 -16.91
N ILE A 123 2.52 -13.81 -15.89
CA ILE A 123 3.89 -14.34 -15.92
C ILE A 123 3.87 -15.85 -15.59
N GLU A 124 4.64 -16.63 -16.34
CA GLU A 124 4.80 -18.06 -16.08
C GLU A 124 5.66 -18.30 -14.82
N GLY A 125 5.24 -19.27 -14.01
CA GLY A 125 5.93 -19.61 -12.76
C GLY A 125 4.96 -19.76 -11.60
N ARG A 126 4.90 -20.96 -11.01
CA ARG A 126 4.01 -21.27 -9.88
C ARG A 126 4.29 -20.37 -8.67
N LEU A 127 5.56 -20.11 -8.37
CA LEU A 127 5.97 -19.28 -7.24
C LEU A 127 5.54 -17.82 -7.41
N ILE A 128 5.71 -17.24 -8.60
CA ILE A 128 5.29 -15.86 -8.89
C ILE A 128 3.79 -15.71 -8.72
N LYS A 129 3.00 -16.66 -9.26
CA LYS A 129 1.54 -16.64 -9.14
C LYS A 129 1.10 -16.74 -7.68
N ALA A 130 1.68 -17.65 -6.91
CA ALA A 130 1.41 -17.76 -5.48
C ALA A 130 1.75 -16.47 -4.73
N ALA A 131 2.95 -15.90 -4.96
CA ALA A 131 3.38 -14.65 -4.35
C ALA A 131 2.49 -13.47 -4.72
N THR A 132 2.00 -13.44 -5.97
CA THR A 132 1.05 -12.44 -6.47
C THR A 132 -0.29 -12.51 -5.74
N HIS A 133 -0.82 -13.71 -5.51
CA HIS A 133 -2.03 -13.91 -4.71
C HIS A 133 -1.83 -13.49 -3.26
N VAL A 134 -0.72 -13.91 -2.64
CA VAL A 134 -0.38 -13.57 -1.24
C VAL A 134 -0.28 -12.05 -1.09
N PHE A 135 0.44 -11.38 -1.98
CA PHE A 135 0.56 -9.92 -2.01
C PHE A 135 -0.81 -9.25 -2.11
N PHE A 136 -1.61 -9.61 -3.13
CA PHE A 136 -2.86 -8.93 -3.42
C PHE A 136 -3.92 -9.14 -2.33
N TRP A 137 -4.12 -10.38 -1.87
CA TRP A 137 -5.09 -10.66 -0.81
C TRP A 137 -4.62 -10.14 0.55
N GLY A 138 -3.31 -10.13 0.82
CA GLY A 138 -2.76 -9.43 1.98
C GLY A 138 -3.13 -7.94 1.95
N ALA A 139 -2.98 -7.27 0.81
CA ALA A 139 -3.37 -5.87 0.64
C ALA A 139 -4.88 -5.65 0.85
N VAL A 140 -5.73 -6.54 0.35
CA VAL A 140 -7.18 -6.49 0.60
C VAL A 140 -7.50 -6.64 2.09
N VAL A 141 -6.94 -7.65 2.76
CA VAL A 141 -7.14 -7.87 4.20
C VAL A 141 -6.68 -6.68 5.02
N PHE A 142 -5.50 -6.13 4.70
CA PHE A 142 -4.99 -4.91 5.32
C PHE A 142 -6.00 -3.77 5.21
N THR A 143 -6.48 -3.50 4.00
CA THR A 143 -7.37 -2.38 3.70
C THR A 143 -8.73 -2.53 4.38
N VAL A 144 -9.30 -3.75 4.37
CA VAL A 144 -10.56 -4.06 5.07
C VAL A 144 -10.40 -3.98 6.60
N GLY A 145 -9.20 -4.23 7.11
CA GLY A 145 -8.87 -4.06 8.53
C GLY A 145 -8.81 -2.60 8.98
N LEU A 146 -8.48 -1.66 8.09
CA LEU A 146 -8.26 -0.26 8.46
C LEU A 146 -9.48 0.41 9.14
N PRO A 147 -10.74 0.27 8.66
CA PRO A 147 -11.90 0.75 9.40
C PRO A 147 -12.03 0.16 10.81
N ILE A 148 -11.56 -1.07 11.01
CA ILE A 148 -11.68 -1.78 12.28
C ILE A 148 -10.70 -1.22 13.32
N ILE A 149 -9.60 -0.59 12.87
CA ILE A 149 -8.70 0.17 13.75
C ILE A 149 -9.47 1.26 14.51
N LEU A 150 -10.46 1.88 13.86
CA LEU A 150 -11.27 2.95 14.46
C LEU A 150 -12.13 2.45 15.64
N VAL A 151 -12.42 1.14 15.69
CA VAL A 151 -13.08 0.46 16.82
C VAL A 151 -12.10 -0.29 17.73
N LYS A 152 -10.82 0.08 17.67
CA LYS A 152 -9.72 -0.39 18.55
C LYS A 152 -9.21 -1.81 18.30
N ASP A 153 -9.37 -2.36 17.09
CA ASP A 153 -8.71 -3.61 16.70
C ASP A 153 -7.76 -3.40 15.50
N PRO A 154 -6.44 -3.27 15.74
CA PRO A 154 -5.46 -3.12 14.68
C PRO A 154 -4.92 -4.44 14.11
N TYR A 155 -5.25 -5.59 14.72
CA TYR A 155 -4.57 -6.85 14.41
C TYR A 155 -4.89 -7.38 13.02
N ILE A 156 -6.10 -7.11 12.50
CA ILE A 156 -6.49 -7.49 11.14
C ILE A 156 -5.61 -6.75 10.11
N SER A 157 -5.41 -5.45 10.30
CA SER A 157 -4.55 -4.63 9.44
C SER A 157 -3.10 -5.09 9.53
N ILE A 158 -2.59 -5.35 10.73
CA ILE A 158 -1.23 -5.86 10.94
C ILE A 158 -1.02 -7.18 10.20
N MET A 159 -1.95 -8.13 10.36
CA MET A 159 -1.88 -9.42 9.69
C MET A 159 -1.92 -9.28 8.16
N GLY A 160 -2.82 -8.45 7.64
CA GLY A 160 -2.91 -8.17 6.21
C GLY A 160 -1.60 -7.59 5.66
N ASP A 161 -1.00 -6.63 6.36
CA ASP A 161 0.24 -5.98 5.94
C ASP A 161 1.44 -6.93 5.98
N LEU A 162 1.52 -7.82 6.99
CA LEU A 162 2.52 -8.89 7.05
C LEU A 162 2.39 -9.87 5.88
N ILE A 163 1.17 -10.33 5.58
CA ILE A 163 0.90 -11.23 4.44
C ILE A 163 1.32 -10.54 3.13
N LYS A 164 0.90 -9.27 2.95
CA LYS A 164 1.26 -8.45 1.78
C LYS A 164 2.78 -8.34 1.63
N LEU A 165 3.49 -8.07 2.73
CA LEU A 165 4.94 -7.93 2.77
C LEU A 165 5.65 -9.22 2.34
N ILE A 166 5.21 -10.39 2.82
CA ILE A 166 5.77 -11.69 2.41
C ILE A 166 5.65 -11.88 0.90
N GLY A 167 4.47 -11.60 0.33
CA GLY A 167 4.23 -11.67 -1.11
C GLY A 167 5.17 -10.75 -1.90
N LEU A 168 5.30 -9.49 -1.46
CA LEU A 168 6.18 -8.51 -2.10
C LEU A 168 7.65 -8.93 -2.07
N VAL A 169 8.14 -9.43 -0.92
CA VAL A 169 9.53 -9.88 -0.77
C VAL A 169 9.85 -10.99 -1.77
N ILE A 170 8.96 -11.96 -1.93
CA ILE A 170 9.14 -13.04 -2.92
C ILE A 170 9.16 -12.47 -4.35
N LEU A 171 8.29 -11.50 -4.65
CA LEU A 171 8.20 -10.89 -5.98
C LEU A 171 9.45 -10.07 -6.35
N ILE A 172 10.11 -9.40 -5.41
CA ILE A 172 11.37 -8.67 -5.69
C ILE A 172 12.59 -9.58 -5.81
N MET A 173 12.57 -10.74 -5.15
CA MET A 173 13.65 -11.74 -5.22
C MET A 173 13.64 -12.52 -6.54
N PHE A 174 12.50 -12.53 -7.24
CA PHE A 174 12.40 -13.17 -8.55
C PHE A 174 13.19 -12.38 -9.62
N LYS A 175 13.86 -13.10 -10.52
CA LYS A 175 14.65 -12.54 -11.63
C LYS A 175 13.82 -12.43 -12.89
#